data_AF-A0A0B6Z4R4-F1
#
_entry.id   AF-A0A0B6Z4R4-F1
#
_cell.length_a   1.000
_cell.length_b   1.000
_cell.length_c   1.000
_cell.angle_alpha   90.00
_cell.angle_beta   90.00
_cell.angle_gamma   90.00
#
_symmetry.space_group_name_H-M   'P 1'
#
loop_
_entity.id
_entity.type
_entity.pdbx_description
1 polymer ?
#
loop_
_entity_poly.entity_id
_entity_poly.type
_entity_poly.pdbx_seq_one_letter_code
_entity_poly.pdbx_strand_id
1 'polypeptide(L)'
;YFMVALAYVVGFALRENISCSGPFEPTNGNTRKEDMLQVVTQGTKKEGCTILFMMLYFFSMASSIWWVILTLTWFLAAGMKWGHEAIEANSQYFHLAAWAVPAIKTIAILAMGQVDGDVLSGVCYTGI
;
A
#
# COMPACT_ATOMS: atom_id res chain seq x y z
N TYR A 1 -0.70 10.85 4.90
CA TYR A 1 0.75 10.74 4.64
C TYR A 1 1.56 10.10 5.77
N PHE A 2 1.29 10.39 7.05
CA PHE A 2 2.05 9.82 8.18
C PHE A 2 2.25 8.28 8.10
N MET A 3 1.17 7.52 7.92
CA MET A 3 1.25 6.05 7.81
C MET A 3 2.05 5.56 6.61
N VAL A 4 2.00 6.30 5.49
CA VAL A 4 2.78 5.98 4.28
C VAL A 4 4.27 6.18 4.55
N ALA A 5 4.64 7.30 5.17
CA ALA A 5 6.02 7.56 5.57
C ALA A 5 6.54 6.50 6.55
N LEU A 6 5.74 6.13 7.55
CA LEU A 6 6.07 5.06 8.49
C LEU A 6 6.34 3.74 7.76
N ALA A 7 5.49 3.36 6.82
CA ALA A 7 5.66 2.10 6.10
C ALA A 7 6.91 2.08 5.21
N TYR A 8 7.28 3.22 4.60
CA TYR A 8 8.57 3.35 3.90
C TYR A 8 9.77 3.29 4.85
N VAL A 9 9.69 3.92 6.02
CA VAL A 9 10.76 3.85 7.04
C VAL A 9 10.94 2.41 7.53
N VAL A 10 9.84 1.70 7.79
CA VAL A 10 9.85 0.29 8.20
C VAL A 10 10.41 -0.60 7.08
N GLY A 11 9.97 -0.41 5.83
CA GLY A 11 10.51 -1.13 4.68
C GLY A 11 12.00 -0.89 4.48
N PHE A 12 12.46 0.35 4.60
CA PHE A 12 13.87 0.69 4.53
C PHE A 12 14.70 0.09 5.67
N ALA A 13 14.15 0.01 6.88
CA ALA A 13 14.84 -0.60 8.02
C ALA A 13 14.96 -2.12 7.88
N LEU A 14 13.99 -2.78 7.25
CA LEU A 14 13.90 -4.24 7.18
C LEU A 14 14.39 -4.82 5.84
N ARG A 15 14.53 -4.01 4.78
CA ARG A 15 15.05 -4.34 3.44
C ARG A 15 14.68 -5.76 3.00
N GLU A 16 15.69 -6.62 2.87
CA GLU A 16 15.62 -7.95 2.27
C GLU A 16 14.81 -8.94 3.11
N ASN A 17 14.64 -8.70 4.41
CA ASN A 17 13.86 -9.60 5.27
C ASN A 17 12.37 -9.63 4.88
N ILE A 18 11.89 -8.54 4.26
CA ILE A 18 10.50 -8.41 3.81
C ILE A 18 10.37 -8.59 2.31
N SER A 19 11.20 -7.91 1.51
CA SER A 19 11.06 -7.91 0.06
C SER A 19 11.64 -9.17 -0.60
N CYS A 20 12.57 -9.89 0.05
CA CYS A 20 13.16 -11.12 -0.48
C CYS A 20 12.67 -12.39 0.23
N SER A 21 12.65 -13.48 -0.53
CA SER A 21 12.46 -14.85 -0.04
C SER A 21 13.72 -15.67 -0.34
N GLY A 22 14.29 -16.32 0.68
CA GLY A 22 15.51 -17.12 0.57
C GLY A 22 16.47 -16.93 1.75
N PRO A 23 17.66 -17.57 1.74
CA PRO A 23 18.17 -18.48 0.72
C PRO A 23 17.48 -19.84 0.78
N PHE A 24 17.08 -20.40 -0.37
CA PHE A 24 16.55 -21.77 -0.46
C PHE A 24 17.63 -22.80 -0.07
N GLU A 25 17.29 -24.06 0.13
CA GLU A 25 18.28 -25.09 0.48
C GLU A 25 19.05 -25.54 -0.78
N PRO A 26 20.37 -25.78 -0.71
CA PRO A 26 21.15 -26.07 -1.89
C PRO A 26 20.79 -27.46 -2.38
N THR A 27 20.45 -27.59 -3.66
CA THR A 27 20.13 -28.88 -4.29
C THR A 27 21.36 -29.80 -4.38
N ASN A 28 22.56 -29.27 -4.17
CA ASN A 28 23.83 -30.00 -4.27
C ASN A 28 24.76 -29.62 -3.11
N GLY A 29 25.38 -30.61 -2.46
CA GLY A 29 26.15 -30.42 -1.22
C GLY A 29 27.48 -29.66 -1.36
N ASN A 30 27.81 -29.22 -2.58
CA ASN A 30 28.98 -28.43 -2.95
C ASN A 30 28.68 -26.92 -3.09
N THR A 31 27.40 -26.51 -3.05
CA THR A 31 27.02 -25.09 -3.16
C THR A 31 26.90 -24.48 -1.77
N ARG A 32 27.61 -23.38 -1.50
CA ARG A 32 27.48 -22.65 -0.24
C ARG A 32 26.14 -21.91 -0.20
N LYS A 33 25.56 -21.78 0.99
CA LYS A 33 24.30 -21.04 1.22
C LYS A 33 24.40 -19.56 0.79
N GLU A 34 25.61 -19.02 0.78
CA GLU A 34 25.97 -17.67 0.35
C GLU A 34 25.90 -17.48 -1.18
N ASP A 35 26.06 -18.57 -1.96
CA ASP A 35 25.99 -18.55 -3.43
C ASP A 35 24.54 -18.68 -3.95
N MET A 36 23.55 -18.81 -3.05
CA MET A 36 22.15 -18.96 -3.44
C MET A 36 21.45 -17.62 -3.62
N LEU A 37 20.86 -17.48 -4.80
CA LEU A 37 20.09 -16.31 -5.20
C LEU A 37 18.89 -16.12 -4.26
N GLN A 38 18.80 -14.93 -3.66
CA GLN A 38 17.57 -14.45 -3.08
C GLN A 38 16.64 -14.01 -4.21
N VAL A 39 15.37 -14.41 -4.14
CA VAL A 39 14.36 -14.00 -5.10
C VAL A 39 13.42 -12.98 -4.47
N VAL A 40 12.92 -12.06 -5.29
CA VAL A 40 11.88 -11.12 -4.87
C VAL A 40 10.63 -11.90 -4.46
N THR A 41 10.02 -11.48 -3.36
CA THR A 41 8.74 -12.02 -2.92
C THR A 41 7.66 -11.69 -3.94
N GLN A 42 7.04 -12.72 -4.50
CA GLN A 42 5.87 -12.58 -5.37
C GLN A 42 4.62 -13.17 -4.72
N GLY A 43 3.51 -12.45 -4.87
CA GLY A 43 2.23 -12.79 -4.29
C GLY A 43 2.12 -12.47 -2.81
N THR A 44 1.04 -12.95 -2.20
CA THR A 44 0.63 -12.63 -0.83
C THR A 44 1.16 -13.59 0.24
N LYS A 45 2.11 -14.48 -0.14
CA LYS A 45 2.59 -15.58 0.72
C LYS A 45 3.46 -15.13 1.90
N LYS A 46 4.08 -13.95 1.82
CA LYS A 46 4.96 -13.40 2.85
C LYS A 46 4.19 -12.34 3.63
N GLU A 47 3.86 -12.65 4.88
CA GLU A 47 3.00 -11.80 5.72
C GLU A 47 3.53 -10.37 5.87
N GLY A 48 4.84 -10.20 6.10
CA GLY A 48 5.45 -8.87 6.22
C GLY A 48 5.30 -8.03 4.95
N CYS A 49 5.40 -8.66 3.79
CA CYS A 49 5.25 -8.01 2.49
C CYS A 49 3.79 -7.60 2.26
N THR A 50 2.85 -8.50 2.55
CA THR A 50 1.41 -8.23 2.49
C THR A 50 0.98 -7.10 3.43
N ILE A 51 1.52 -7.05 4.66
CA ILE A 51 1.19 -6.01 5.64
C ILE A 51 1.71 -4.63 5.19
N LEU A 52 2.96 -4.55 4.71
CA LEU A 52 3.50 -3.30 4.16
C LEU A 52 2.69 -2.84 2.93
N PHE A 53 2.35 -3.77 2.03
CA PHE A 53 1.50 -3.49 0.89
C PHE A 53 0.14 -2.92 1.33
N MET A 54 -0.55 -3.59 2.27
CA MET A 54 -1.85 -3.14 2.78
C MET A 54 -1.77 -1.72 3.34
N MET A 55 -0.77 -1.42 4.18
CA MET A 55 -0.59 -0.08 4.76
C MET A 55 -0.28 0.95 3.67
N LEU A 56 0.72 0.71 2.84
CA LEU A 56 1.14 1.66 1.81
C LEU A 56 0.02 1.93 0.81
N TYR A 57 -0.57 0.87 0.25
CA TYR A 57 -1.56 1.00 -0.81
C TYR A 57 -2.86 1.64 -0.29
N PHE A 58 -3.38 1.18 0.85
CA PHE A 58 -4.61 1.72 1.44
C PHE A 58 -4.47 3.20 1.77
N PHE A 59 -3.44 3.59 2.55
CA PHE A 59 -3.29 4.98 2.98
C PHE A 59 -2.87 5.92 1.85
N SER A 60 -2.14 5.44 0.85
CA SER A 60 -1.83 6.24 -0.33
C SER A 60 -3.09 6.51 -1.15
N MET A 61 -3.89 5.48 -1.45
CA MET A 61 -5.15 5.66 -2.18
C MET A 61 -6.15 6.52 -1.39
N ALA A 62 -6.26 6.31 -0.07
CA ALA A 62 -7.11 7.15 0.78
C ALA A 62 -6.67 8.62 0.75
N SER A 63 -5.35 8.90 0.76
CA SER A 63 -4.86 10.28 0.67
C SER A 63 -5.24 10.96 -0.65
N SER A 64 -5.19 10.22 -1.77
CA SER A 64 -5.63 10.73 -3.07
C SER A 64 -7.12 11.04 -3.09
N ILE A 65 -7.96 10.17 -2.51
CA ILE A 65 -9.41 10.43 -2.43
C ILE A 65 -9.73 11.61 -1.50
N TRP A 66 -9.04 11.73 -0.37
CA TRP A 66 -9.18 12.89 0.52
C TRP A 66 -8.80 14.20 -0.18
N TRP A 67 -7.78 14.20 -1.04
CA TRP A 67 -7.44 15.36 -1.85
C TRP A 67 -8.54 15.71 -2.86
N VAL A 68 -9.16 14.71 -3.49
CA VAL A 68 -10.33 14.92 -4.37
C VAL A 68 -11.52 15.49 -3.58
N ILE A 69 -11.80 14.98 -2.38
CA ILE A 69 -12.87 15.50 -1.52
C ILE A 69 -12.58 16.95 -1.14
N LEU A 70 -11.34 17.28 -0.76
CA LEU A 70 -10.94 18.66 -0.43
C LEU A 70 -11.22 19.63 -1.57
N THR A 71 -10.81 19.27 -2.79
CA THR A 71 -11.02 20.09 -3.99
C THR A 71 -12.49 20.19 -4.38
N LEU A 72 -13.27 19.11 -4.22
CA LEU A 72 -14.72 19.12 -4.39
C LEU A 72 -15.39 20.04 -3.36
N THR A 73 -15.08 19.91 -2.08
CA THR A 73 -15.63 20.78 -1.02
C THR A 73 -15.28 22.24 -1.27
N TRP A 74 -14.07 22.53 -1.72
CA TRP A 74 -13.68 23.88 -2.11
C TRP A 74 -14.55 24.42 -3.26
N PHE A 75 -14.80 23.61 -4.28
CA PHE A 75 -15.70 23.97 -5.39
C PHE A 75 -17.15 24.18 -4.92
N LEU A 76 -17.66 23.33 -4.04
CA LEU A 76 -19.02 23.45 -3.48
C LEU A 76 -19.19 24.72 -2.66
N ALA A 77 -18.19 25.07 -1.85
CA ALA A 77 -18.19 26.28 -1.03
C ALA A 77 -18.06 27.55 -1.88
N ALA A 78 -17.08 27.61 -2.79
CA ALA A 78 -16.80 28.81 -3.57
C ALA A 78 -17.75 29.00 -4.77
N GLY A 79 -18.06 27.92 -5.49
CA GLY A 79 -18.88 27.94 -6.71
C GLY A 79 -20.37 27.82 -6.42
N MET A 80 -20.77 26.83 -5.61
CA MET A 80 -22.18 26.55 -5.31
C MET A 80 -22.70 27.20 -4.03
N LYS A 81 -21.84 27.95 -3.32
CA LYS A 81 -22.16 28.70 -2.10
C LYS A 81 -22.75 27.82 -0.99
N TRP A 82 -22.36 26.56 -0.92
CA TRP A 82 -22.77 25.69 0.20
C TRP A 82 -22.25 26.23 1.53
N GLY A 83 -23.14 26.33 2.51
CA GLY A 83 -22.77 26.61 3.90
C GLY A 83 -22.15 25.40 4.58
N HIS A 84 -21.53 25.62 5.74
CA HIS A 84 -20.90 24.56 6.53
C HIS A 84 -21.91 23.44 6.91
N GLU A 85 -23.14 23.83 7.24
CA GLU A 85 -24.23 22.89 7.59
C GLU A 85 -24.56 21.91 6.46
N ALA A 86 -24.55 22.36 5.20
CA ALA A 86 -24.79 21.51 4.05
C ALA A 86 -23.63 20.53 3.81
N ILE A 87 -22.38 20.97 3.99
CA ILE A 87 -21.21 20.10 3.85
C ILE A 87 -21.18 19.04 4.97
N GLU A 88 -21.50 19.45 6.19
CA GLU A 88 -21.54 18.58 7.36
C GLU A 88 -22.62 17.50 7.23
N ALA A 89 -23.81 17.86 6.75
CA ALA A 89 -24.89 16.92 6.48
C ALA A 89 -24.50 15.83 5.45
N ASN A 90 -23.61 16.15 4.52
CA ASN A 90 -23.10 15.22 3.50
C ASN A 90 -21.79 14.51 3.89
N SER A 91 -21.18 14.84 5.04
CA SER A 91 -19.87 14.33 5.46
C SER A 91 -19.78 12.81 5.48
N GLN A 92 -20.86 12.13 5.90
CA GLN A 92 -20.92 10.67 5.96
C GLN A 92 -20.65 10.02 4.60
N TYR A 93 -21.18 10.60 3.51
CA TYR A 93 -20.94 10.09 2.15
C TYR A 93 -19.49 10.28 1.72
N PHE A 94 -18.88 11.43 2.07
CA PHE A 94 -17.47 11.69 1.78
C PHE A 94 -16.55 10.72 2.51
N HIS A 95 -16.79 10.49 3.81
CA HIS A 95 -16.05 9.51 4.58
C HIS A 95 -16.23 8.09 4.02
N LEU A 96 -17.47 7.70 3.69
CA LEU A 96 -17.73 6.38 3.12
C LEU A 96 -16.96 6.17 1.82
N ALA A 97 -16.99 7.14 0.90
CA ALA A 97 -16.24 7.06 -0.36
C ALA A 97 -14.72 7.03 -0.12
N ALA A 98 -14.22 7.87 0.80
CA ALA A 98 -12.81 7.96 1.14
C ALA A 98 -12.22 6.65 1.67
N TRP A 99 -13.02 5.84 2.36
CA TRP A 99 -12.56 4.57 2.95
C TRP A 99 -12.93 3.34 2.13
N ALA A 100 -14.13 3.30 1.57
CA ALA A 100 -14.60 2.15 0.80
C ALA A 100 -13.82 1.97 -0.50
N VAL A 101 -13.52 3.05 -1.23
CA VAL A 101 -12.80 2.95 -2.51
C VAL A 101 -11.39 2.38 -2.32
N PRO A 102 -10.54 2.89 -1.41
CA PRO A 102 -9.25 2.27 -1.11
C PRO A 102 -9.37 0.82 -0.62
N ALA A 103 -10.35 0.52 0.24
CA ALA A 103 -10.56 -0.84 0.74
C ALA A 103 -10.84 -1.83 -0.40
N ILE A 104 -11.78 -1.50 -1.28
CA ILE A 104 -12.14 -2.34 -2.44
C ILE A 104 -10.93 -2.56 -3.34
N LYS A 105 -10.18 -1.49 -3.67
CA LYS A 105 -8.98 -1.62 -4.51
C LYS A 105 -7.90 -2.49 -3.85
N THR A 106 -7.72 -2.36 -2.53
CA THR A 106 -6.73 -3.16 -1.78
C THR A 106 -7.12 -4.64 -1.79
N ILE A 107 -8.38 -4.94 -1.47
CA ILE A 107 -8.91 -6.32 -1.48
C ILE A 107 -8.82 -6.94 -2.88
N ALA A 108 -9.16 -6.18 -3.93
CA ALA A 108 -9.08 -6.66 -5.30
C ALA A 108 -7.65 -7.08 -5.67
N ILE A 109 -6.63 -6.28 -5.32
CA ILE A 109 -5.23 -6.62 -5.62
C ILE A 109 -4.77 -7.84 -4.81
N LEU A 110 -5.15 -7.92 -3.54
CA LEU A 110 -4.85 -9.09 -2.71
C LEU A 110 -5.48 -10.37 -3.27
N ALA A 111 -6.73 -10.28 -3.77
CA ALA A 111 -7.42 -11.41 -4.38
C ALA A 111 -6.77 -11.85 -5.70
N MET A 112 -6.21 -10.92 -6.47
CA MET A 112 -5.44 -11.21 -7.68
C MET A 112 -4.02 -11.73 -7.37
N GLY A 113 -3.54 -11.59 -6.13
CA GLY A 113 -2.19 -12.00 -5.73
C GLY A 113 -1.08 -11.21 -6.46
N GLN A 114 -1.37 -10.00 -6.93
CA GLN A 114 -0.46 -9.15 -7.69
C GLN A 114 0.32 -8.22 -6.75
N VAL A 115 1.13 -8.80 -5.86
CA VAL A 115 1.96 -8.06 -4.91
C VAL A 115 3.41 -8.51 -5.09
N ASP A 116 4.30 -7.55 -5.34
CA ASP A 116 5.71 -7.78 -5.60
C ASP A 116 6.56 -6.96 -4.62
N GLY A 117 7.61 -7.59 -4.10
CA GLY A 117 8.63 -6.90 -3.33
C GLY A 117 9.50 -6.00 -4.20
N ASP A 118 9.92 -4.87 -3.67
CA ASP A 118 10.96 -4.05 -4.27
C ASP A 118 12.18 -4.01 -3.36
N VAL A 119 13.32 -4.46 -3.88
CA VAL A 119 14.58 -4.50 -3.14
C VAL A 119 15.18 -3.12 -2.94
N LEU A 120 14.89 -2.16 -3.83
CA LEU A 120 15.43 -0.81 -3.75
C LEU A 120 14.80 -0.01 -2.60
N SER A 121 13.48 -0.09 -2.47
CA SER A 121 12.73 0.59 -1.41
C SER A 121 12.48 -0.27 -0.17
N GLY A 122 12.67 -1.59 -0.25
CA GLY A 122 12.42 -2.52 0.86
C GLY A 122 10.94 -2.71 1.20
N VAL A 123 10.03 -2.24 0.34
CA VAL A 123 8.58 -2.35 0.51
C VAL A 123 7.98 -3.33 -0.50
N CYS A 124 6.67 -3.56 -0.39
CA CYS A 124 5.93 -4.34 -1.37
C CYS A 124 4.81 -3.51 -1.98
N TYR A 125 4.67 -3.61 -3.29
CA TYR A 125 3.68 -2.86 -4.06
C TYR A 125 3.08 -3.73 -5.18
N THR A 126 2.08 -3.21 -5.89
CA THR A 126 1.55 -3.89 -7.07
C THR A 126 2.48 -3.69 -8.26
N GLY A 127 2.82 -4.77 -8.98
CA GLY A 127 3.46 -4.81 -10.29
C GLY A 127 4.40 -3.65 -10.63
N ILE A 128 5.70 -3.87 -10.44
CA ILE A 128 6.76 -3.05 -11.08
C ILE A 128 7.24 -3.79 -12.33
#